data_AF-A0A959F7G4-F1
#
_entry.id   AF-A0A959F7G4-F1
#
_cell.length_a   1.000
_cell.length_b   1.000
_cell.length_c   1.000
_cell.angle_alpha   90.00
_cell.angle_beta   90.00
_cell.angle_gamma   90.00
#
_symmetry.space_group_name_H-M   'P 1'
#
loop_
_entity.id
_entity.type
_entity.pdbx_description
1 polymer ?
#
loop_
_entity_poly.entity_id
_entity_poly.type
_entity_poly.pdbx_seq_one_letter_code
_entity_poly.pdbx_strand_id
1 'polypeptide(L)'
;GILIEDSDELAERVNTKDCEDCYGLTADNFDRSNLQIHDLFQYMIGNTDWSVSMVRNMKILAPETEEGKKMVAPYDFDFSGLVDASYAKPNADIQQKDVRDRFYMGAEWTAAEWQETIDLFQNKHQIFMDMVDNFELINNKAKKDIKKYLNSFYAELDGGYIPTNGTH
;
A
#
# COMPACT_ATOMS: atom_id res chain seq x y z
N GLY A 1 -9.33 -15.89 -11.42
CA GLY A 1 -9.47 -14.45 -11.71
C GLY A 1 -9.24 -13.72 -10.42
N ILE A 2 -8.47 -12.63 -10.45
CA ILE A 2 -8.36 -11.74 -9.29
C ILE A 2 -9.71 -11.02 -9.23
N LEU A 3 -10.47 -11.24 -8.15
CA LEU A 3 -11.66 -10.45 -7.84
C LEU A 3 -11.17 -9.13 -7.28
N ILE A 4 -10.85 -8.19 -8.17
CA ILE A 4 -10.74 -6.78 -7.83
C ILE A 4 -12.18 -6.27 -7.84
N GLU A 5 -12.68 -5.87 -6.68
CA GLU A 5 -13.96 -5.15 -6.55
C GLU A 5 -13.93 -3.92 -7.48
N ASP A 6 -14.98 -3.74 -8.28
CA ASP A 6 -15.09 -2.56 -9.14
C ASP A 6 -15.10 -1.29 -8.26
N SER A 7 -14.50 -0.21 -8.75
CA SER A 7 -14.53 1.11 -8.10
C SER A 7 -15.95 1.49 -7.70
N ASP A 8 -16.89 1.22 -8.62
CA ASP A 8 -18.27 1.63 -8.47
C ASP A 8 -18.95 0.89 -7.31
N GLU A 9 -18.67 -0.42 -7.16
CA GLU A 9 -19.20 -1.24 -6.06
C GLU A 9 -18.61 -0.81 -4.70
N LEU A 10 -17.32 -0.47 -4.66
CA LEU A 10 -16.68 0.08 -3.46
C LEU A 10 -17.28 1.45 -3.11
N ALA A 11 -17.38 2.34 -4.09
CA ALA A 11 -17.88 3.70 -3.92
C ALA A 11 -19.33 3.72 -3.40
N GLU A 12 -20.20 2.86 -3.95
CA GLU A 12 -21.57 2.67 -3.46
C GLU A 12 -21.61 2.13 -2.02
N ARG A 13 -20.74 1.16 -1.67
CA ARG A 13 -20.71 0.57 -0.32
C ARG A 13 -20.33 1.59 0.76
N VAL A 14 -19.40 2.50 0.46
CA VAL A 14 -18.96 3.55 1.41
C VAL A 14 -19.63 4.91 1.20
N ASN A 15 -20.63 5.00 0.31
CA ASN A 15 -21.37 6.22 0.00
C ASN A 15 -20.46 7.39 -0.41
N THR A 16 -19.55 7.10 -1.33
CA THR A 16 -18.52 8.00 -1.86
C THR A 16 -18.60 8.04 -3.39
N LYS A 17 -17.94 9.01 -4.02
CA LYS A 17 -17.76 9.06 -5.48
C LYS A 17 -16.29 8.97 -5.84
N ASP A 18 -15.97 8.24 -6.90
CA ASP A 18 -14.64 8.29 -7.51
C ASP A 18 -14.34 9.70 -7.98
N CYS A 19 -13.19 10.23 -7.56
CA CYS A 19 -12.72 11.56 -7.93
C CYS A 19 -11.60 11.46 -8.96
N GLU A 20 -11.95 11.42 -10.25
CA GLU A 20 -10.98 11.34 -11.36
C GLU A 20 -10.22 12.68 -11.58
N ASP A 21 -10.83 13.81 -11.25
CA ASP A 21 -10.27 15.17 -11.46
C ASP A 21 -9.70 15.82 -10.18
N CYS A 22 -9.34 15.00 -9.19
CA CYS A 22 -8.72 15.48 -7.96
C CYS A 22 -7.24 15.80 -8.20
N TYR A 23 -6.84 17.08 -8.13
CA TYR A 23 -5.43 17.50 -8.32
C TYR A 23 -4.91 18.29 -7.12
N GLY A 24 -3.59 18.27 -6.94
CA GLY A 24 -2.92 19.08 -5.91
C GLY A 24 -3.27 18.66 -4.48
N LEU A 25 -3.67 17.40 -4.29
CA LEU A 25 -4.01 16.88 -2.98
C LEU A 25 -2.75 16.67 -2.12
N THR A 26 -2.89 16.95 -0.84
CA THR A 26 -1.91 16.65 0.21
C THR A 26 -2.50 15.65 1.19
N ALA A 27 -1.69 15.13 2.12
CA ALA A 27 -2.14 14.22 3.17
C ALA A 27 -3.33 14.77 3.97
N ASP A 28 -3.39 16.10 4.14
CA ASP A 28 -4.49 16.77 4.85
C ASP A 28 -5.85 16.63 4.16
N ASN A 29 -5.90 16.28 2.88
CA ASN A 29 -7.17 16.06 2.20
C ASN A 29 -7.80 14.69 2.52
N PHE A 30 -7.05 13.77 3.14
CA PHE A 30 -7.47 12.40 3.36
C PHE A 30 -7.80 12.09 4.81
N ASP A 31 -8.56 11.02 5.02
CA ASP A 31 -8.71 10.41 6.33
C ASP A 31 -7.36 9.84 6.72
N ARG A 32 -6.89 10.26 7.88
CA ARG A 32 -5.52 9.99 8.29
C ARG A 32 -5.27 8.51 8.55
N SER A 33 -6.19 7.83 9.23
CA SER A 33 -6.03 6.40 9.55
C SER A 33 -6.00 5.57 8.26
N ASN A 34 -6.92 5.87 7.33
CA ASN A 34 -6.95 5.24 6.03
C ASN A 34 -5.68 5.50 5.19
N LEU A 35 -5.19 6.74 5.15
CA LEU A 35 -3.97 7.06 4.40
C LEU A 35 -2.73 6.37 5.01
N GLN A 36 -2.60 6.33 6.34
CA GLN A 36 -1.50 5.61 7.00
C GLN A 36 -1.53 4.11 6.71
N ILE A 37 -2.72 3.48 6.73
CA ILE A 37 -2.89 2.07 6.36
C ILE A 37 -2.49 1.85 4.90
N HIS A 38 -2.92 2.72 4.00
CA HIS A 38 -2.57 2.68 2.59
C HIS A 38 -1.05 2.77 2.38
N ASP A 39 -0.42 3.78 2.99
CA ASP A 39 1.02 4.04 2.85
C ASP A 39 1.84 2.85 3.36
N LEU A 40 1.49 2.30 4.52
CA LEU A 40 2.19 1.15 5.09
C LEU A 40 1.93 -0.14 4.30
N PHE A 41 0.72 -0.30 3.74
CA PHE A 41 0.41 -1.43 2.86
C PHE A 41 1.25 -1.39 1.57
N GLN A 42 1.32 -0.23 0.91
CA GLN A 42 2.13 -0.06 -0.30
C GLN A 42 3.62 -0.32 -0.01
N TYR A 43 4.13 0.17 1.13
CA TYR A 43 5.49 -0.13 1.58
C TYR A 43 5.69 -1.64 1.86
N MET A 44 4.76 -2.30 2.55
CA MET A 44 4.82 -3.73 2.85
C MET A 44 5.01 -4.57 1.57
N ILE A 45 4.25 -4.27 0.53
CA ILE A 45 4.34 -4.97 -0.75
C ILE A 45 5.48 -4.44 -1.65
N GLY A 46 6.16 -3.36 -1.25
CA GLY A 46 7.21 -2.69 -2.01
C GLY A 46 6.71 -2.12 -3.33
N ASN A 47 5.54 -1.48 -3.31
CA ASN A 47 5.03 -0.77 -4.47
C ASN A 47 5.57 0.66 -4.48
N THR A 48 6.38 0.98 -5.48
CA THR A 48 6.95 2.31 -5.72
C THR A 48 6.28 3.04 -6.89
N ASP A 49 5.27 2.42 -7.52
CA ASP A 49 4.56 2.95 -8.68
C ASP A 49 3.22 3.58 -8.29
N TRP A 50 3.18 4.46 -7.29
CA TRP A 50 1.95 5.18 -6.92
C TRP A 50 2.28 6.60 -6.44
N SER A 51 1.29 7.50 -6.44
CA SER A 51 1.49 8.87 -5.99
C SER A 51 0.18 9.54 -5.60
N VAL A 52 0.11 10.08 -4.36
CA VAL A 52 -1.01 10.92 -3.89
C VAL A 52 -1.09 12.23 -4.67
N SER A 53 0.04 12.89 -4.91
CA SER A 53 0.07 14.20 -5.56
C SER A 53 -0.30 14.12 -7.04
N MET A 54 0.03 13.00 -7.70
CA MET A 54 -0.30 12.74 -9.11
C MET A 54 -1.55 11.87 -9.31
N VAL A 55 -2.19 11.40 -8.23
CA VAL A 55 -3.32 10.46 -8.26
C VAL A 55 -3.04 9.27 -9.18
N ARG A 56 -1.90 8.62 -8.96
CA ARG A 56 -1.44 7.50 -9.78
C ARG A 56 -1.53 6.18 -9.00
N ASN A 57 -2.08 5.15 -9.63
CA ASN A 57 -2.27 3.79 -9.10
C ASN A 57 -2.95 3.76 -7.72
N MET A 58 -3.97 4.60 -7.59
CA MET A 58 -4.82 4.70 -6.40
C MET A 58 -6.21 5.15 -6.83
N LYS A 59 -7.23 4.73 -6.10
CA LYS A 59 -8.60 5.22 -6.25
C LYS A 59 -8.93 6.15 -5.08
N ILE A 60 -9.52 7.30 -5.39
CA ILE A 60 -9.89 8.32 -4.41
C ILE A 60 -11.40 8.32 -4.24
N LEU A 61 -11.82 7.99 -3.03
CA LEU A 61 -13.21 8.00 -2.60
C LEU A 61 -13.50 9.34 -1.93
N ALA A 62 -14.24 10.20 -2.61
CA ALA A 62 -14.64 11.50 -2.08
C ALA A 62 -15.99 11.41 -1.35
N PRO A 63 -16.12 12.00 -0.15
CA PRO A 63 -17.40 12.12 0.53
C PRO A 63 -18.35 13.04 -0.26
N GLU A 64 -19.66 12.89 -0.03
CA GLU A 64 -20.67 13.73 -0.70
C GLU A 64 -20.56 15.22 -0.35
N THR A 65 -19.95 15.56 0.79
CA THR A 65 -19.69 16.94 1.22
C THR A 65 -18.26 17.36 0.91
N GLU A 66 -18.07 18.58 0.38
CA GLU A 66 -16.74 19.12 0.04
C GLU A 66 -15.80 19.23 1.26
N GLU A 67 -16.37 19.32 2.47
CA GLU A 67 -15.65 19.45 3.74
C GLU A 67 -15.16 18.11 4.31
N GLY A 68 -15.62 16.98 3.77
CA GLY A 68 -15.24 15.66 4.26
C GLY A 68 -13.83 15.24 3.84
N LYS A 69 -13.21 14.39 4.67
CA LYS A 69 -11.92 13.77 4.35
C LYS A 69 -12.12 12.67 3.30
N LYS A 70 -11.23 12.64 2.30
CA LYS A 70 -11.22 11.62 1.24
C LYS A 70 -10.62 10.31 1.76
N MET A 71 -11.03 9.18 1.22
CA MET A 71 -10.35 7.91 1.45
C MET A 71 -9.61 7.47 0.19
N VAL A 72 -8.59 6.65 0.37
CA VAL A 72 -7.81 6.01 -0.68
C VAL A 72 -7.98 4.49 -0.62
N ALA A 73 -8.13 3.90 -1.80
CA ALA A 73 -7.94 2.47 -2.01
C ALA A 73 -6.72 2.25 -2.92
N PRO A 74 -5.81 1.34 -2.57
CA PRO A 74 -4.66 1.03 -3.40
C PRO A 74 -5.12 0.27 -4.66
N TYR A 75 -4.50 0.55 -5.80
CA TYR A 75 -4.83 -0.09 -7.08
C TYR A 75 -3.54 -0.44 -7.83
N ASP A 76 -3.63 -1.40 -8.76
CA ASP A 76 -2.54 -1.87 -9.63
C ASP A 76 -1.22 -2.27 -8.90
N PHE A 77 -1.04 -3.58 -8.69
CA PHE A 77 0.03 -4.13 -7.84
C PHE A 77 1.14 -4.85 -8.59
N ASP A 78 1.07 -4.88 -9.92
CA ASP A 78 1.98 -5.65 -10.76
C ASP A 78 3.44 -5.20 -10.65
N PHE A 79 3.68 -3.91 -10.42
CA PHE A 79 5.00 -3.30 -10.20
C PHE A 79 5.51 -3.40 -8.74
N SER A 80 4.81 -4.14 -7.87
CA SER A 80 5.24 -4.31 -6.48
C SER A 80 6.32 -5.39 -6.33
N GLY A 81 7.25 -5.18 -5.41
CA GLY A 81 8.29 -6.16 -5.05
C GLY A 81 7.76 -7.50 -4.51
N LEU A 82 6.51 -7.53 -4.02
CA LEU A 82 5.81 -8.77 -3.64
C LEU A 82 5.44 -9.62 -4.86
N VAL A 83 4.97 -8.98 -5.93
CA VAL A 83 4.55 -9.66 -7.17
C VAL A 83 5.77 -10.07 -7.99
N ASP A 84 6.80 -9.21 -8.04
CA ASP A 84 8.06 -9.49 -8.75
C ASP A 84 7.82 -9.93 -10.20
N ALA A 85 6.93 -9.18 -10.89
CA ALA A 85 6.58 -9.49 -12.27
C ALA A 85 7.81 -9.36 -13.17
N SER A 86 8.01 -10.31 -14.09
CA SER A 86 9.20 -10.35 -14.96
C SER A 86 9.35 -9.14 -15.89
N TYR A 87 8.28 -8.38 -16.09
CA TYR A 87 8.26 -7.15 -16.86
C TYR A 87 8.37 -5.87 -16.02
N ALA A 88 8.21 -5.97 -14.69
CA ALA A 88 8.37 -4.83 -13.80
C ALA A 88 9.83 -4.34 -13.87
N LYS A 89 9.99 -3.02 -13.80
CA LYS A 89 11.30 -2.37 -13.85
C LYS A 89 11.49 -1.51 -12.61
N PRO A 90 12.71 -1.42 -12.06
CA PRO A 90 12.98 -0.53 -10.95
C PRO A 90 12.60 0.91 -11.29
N ASN A 91 12.04 1.62 -10.33
CA ASN A 91 11.66 3.02 -10.47
C ASN A 91 12.91 3.92 -10.54
N ALA A 92 13.14 4.53 -11.70
CA ALA A 92 14.31 5.36 -11.97
C ALA A 92 14.29 6.70 -11.22
N ASP A 93 13.11 7.26 -10.91
CA ASP A 93 12.98 8.56 -10.27
C ASP A 93 13.56 8.56 -8.85
N ILE A 94 13.49 7.41 -8.19
CA ILE A 94 14.04 7.16 -6.86
C ILE A 94 15.34 6.36 -6.88
N GLN A 95 15.91 6.11 -8.07
CA GLN A 95 17.13 5.31 -8.26
C GLN A 95 17.05 3.90 -7.63
N GLN A 96 15.86 3.31 -7.64
CA GLN A 96 15.63 1.94 -7.19
C GLN A 96 16.51 0.99 -8.02
N LYS A 97 17.22 0.07 -7.36
CA LYS A 97 18.13 -0.86 -8.05
C LYS A 97 17.45 -2.15 -8.43
N ASP A 98 16.57 -2.63 -7.55
CA ASP A 98 15.77 -3.84 -7.72
C ASP A 98 14.30 -3.53 -7.39
N VAL A 99 13.35 -4.10 -8.15
CA VAL A 99 11.90 -3.91 -7.91
C VAL A 99 11.51 -4.36 -6.49
N ARG A 100 12.31 -5.26 -5.90
CA ARG A 100 12.12 -5.78 -4.55
C ARG A 100 12.70 -4.90 -3.45
N ASP A 101 13.46 -3.86 -3.80
CA ASP A 101 13.89 -2.86 -2.83
C ASP A 101 12.67 -2.06 -2.37
N ARG A 102 12.41 -2.01 -1.05
CA ARG A 102 11.31 -1.21 -0.53
C ARG A 102 11.72 0.24 -0.41
N PHE A 103 10.87 1.13 -0.91
CA PHE A 103 10.98 2.56 -0.68
C PHE A 103 9.66 3.07 -0.14
N TYR A 104 9.71 3.86 0.92
CA TYR A 104 8.53 4.54 1.42
C TYR A 104 8.24 5.75 0.54
N MET A 105 7.01 5.80 0.01
CA MET A 105 6.53 6.82 -0.92
C MET A 105 5.37 7.66 -0.34
N GLY A 106 5.04 7.45 0.93
CA GLY A 106 3.85 8.01 1.56
C GLY A 106 4.06 9.39 2.18
N ALA A 107 3.05 9.81 2.91
CA ALA A 107 3.08 11.08 3.63
C ALA A 107 4.05 11.04 4.82
N GLU A 108 4.51 12.21 5.27
CA GLU A 108 5.35 12.26 6.47
C GLU A 108 4.48 12.16 7.73
N TRP A 109 4.80 11.19 8.59
CA TRP A 109 4.13 10.97 9.87
C TRP A 109 5.17 10.91 10.99
N THR A 110 4.84 11.45 12.16
CA THR A 110 5.70 11.30 13.35
C THR A 110 5.59 9.89 13.94
N ALA A 111 6.56 9.49 14.75
CA ALA A 111 6.58 8.17 15.40
C ALA A 111 5.30 7.88 16.21
N ALA A 112 4.77 8.88 16.92
CA ALA A 112 3.56 8.73 17.72
C ALA A 112 2.32 8.50 16.83
N GLU A 113 2.32 9.05 15.62
CA GLU A 113 1.21 8.93 14.68
C GLU A 113 1.18 7.56 14.03
N TRP A 114 2.35 6.94 13.84
CA TRP A 114 2.48 5.61 13.25
C TRP A 114 2.04 4.47 14.16
N GLN A 115 2.06 4.67 15.47
CA GLN A 115 1.94 3.59 16.45
C GLN A 115 0.71 2.70 16.21
N GLU A 116 -0.48 3.28 16.04
CA GLU A 116 -1.71 2.51 15.85
C GLU A 116 -1.70 1.68 14.56
N THR A 117 -1.13 2.22 13.48
CA THR A 117 -1.04 1.52 12.19
C THR A 117 0.03 0.43 12.21
N ILE A 118 1.17 0.67 12.87
CA ILE A 118 2.21 -0.35 13.05
C ILE A 118 1.65 -1.52 13.88
N ASP A 119 1.00 -1.21 15.01
CA ASP A 119 0.35 -2.22 15.86
C ASP A 119 -0.69 -3.03 15.09
N LEU A 120 -1.49 -2.36 14.24
CA LEU A 120 -2.45 -3.03 13.37
C LEU A 120 -1.75 -4.06 12.46
N PHE A 121 -0.68 -3.66 11.76
CA PHE A 121 0.01 -4.56 10.84
C PHE A 121 0.69 -5.72 11.58
N GLN A 122 1.39 -5.45 12.68
CA GLN A 122 2.00 -6.49 13.52
C GLN A 122 0.95 -7.51 13.98
N ASN A 123 -0.21 -7.05 14.43
CA ASN A 123 -1.32 -7.94 14.81
C ASN A 123 -1.92 -8.74 13.64
N LYS A 124 -1.71 -8.30 12.39
CA LYS A 124 -2.14 -9.00 11.17
C LYS A 124 -1.08 -9.91 10.57
N HIS A 125 0.14 -9.96 11.12
CA HIS A 125 1.25 -10.75 10.57
C HIS A 125 0.86 -12.20 10.28
N GLN A 126 0.31 -12.91 11.27
CA GLN A 126 -0.09 -14.31 11.09
C GLN A 126 -1.19 -14.48 10.03
N ILE A 127 -2.16 -13.56 9.98
CA ILE A 127 -3.25 -13.59 8.99
C ILE A 127 -2.69 -13.52 7.56
N PHE A 128 -1.70 -12.66 7.31
CA PHE A 128 -1.06 -12.60 6.00
C PHE A 128 -0.27 -13.86 5.67
N MET A 129 0.44 -14.45 6.65
CA MET A 129 1.15 -15.72 6.43
C MET A 129 0.18 -16.85 6.07
N ASP A 130 -0.93 -16.95 6.81
CA ASP A 130 -1.95 -17.96 6.59
C ASP A 130 -2.65 -17.77 5.25
N MET A 131 -2.90 -16.53 4.83
CA MET A 131 -3.47 -16.24 3.51
C MET A 131 -2.57 -16.78 2.39
N VAL A 132 -1.26 -16.59 2.48
CA VAL A 132 -0.30 -17.11 1.49
C VAL A 132 -0.25 -18.64 1.52
N ASP A 133 -0.22 -19.24 2.71
CA ASP A 133 -0.19 -20.70 2.87
C ASP A 133 -1.45 -21.36 2.28
N ASN A 134 -2.61 -20.73 2.45
CA ASN A 134 -3.90 -21.26 2.00
C ASN A 134 -4.26 -20.89 0.55
N PHE A 135 -3.47 -20.05 -0.14
CA PHE A 135 -3.75 -19.68 -1.52
C PHE A 135 -3.43 -20.83 -2.49
N GLU A 136 -4.45 -21.43 -3.09
CA GLU A 136 -4.30 -22.68 -3.88
C GLU A 136 -3.72 -22.46 -5.29
N LEU A 137 -3.81 -21.24 -5.82
CA LEU A 137 -3.44 -20.94 -7.22
C LEU A 137 -1.94 -20.73 -7.45
N ILE A 138 -1.11 -20.81 -6.40
CA ILE A 138 0.33 -20.66 -6.49
C ILE A 138 1.05 -21.87 -5.90
N ASN A 139 2.20 -22.20 -6.48
CA ASN A 139 3.03 -23.31 -6.00
C ASN A 139 3.81 -22.96 -4.72
N ASN A 140 4.34 -23.98 -4.05
CA ASN A 140 5.08 -23.82 -2.80
C ASN A 140 6.33 -22.94 -2.91
N LYS A 141 6.96 -22.87 -4.10
CA LYS A 141 8.12 -21.99 -4.32
C LYS A 141 7.69 -20.53 -4.25
N ALA A 142 6.60 -20.17 -4.93
CA ALA A 142 6.02 -18.84 -4.88
C ALA A 142 5.56 -18.47 -3.46
N LYS A 143 4.86 -19.39 -2.76
CA LYS A 143 4.47 -19.18 -1.34
C LYS A 143 5.66 -18.86 -0.46
N LYS A 144 6.74 -19.64 -0.59
CA LYS A 144 7.97 -19.43 0.18
C LYS A 144 8.61 -18.08 -0.12
N ASP A 145 8.63 -17.67 -1.38
CA ASP A 145 9.19 -16.39 -1.80
C ASP A 145 8.38 -15.20 -1.23
N ILE A 146 7.07 -15.22 -1.42
CA ILE A 146 6.13 -14.22 -0.89
C ILE A 146 6.26 -14.11 0.63
N LYS A 147 6.25 -15.25 1.35
CA LYS A 147 6.42 -15.25 2.82
C LYS A 147 7.78 -14.72 3.25
N LYS A 148 8.86 -15.05 2.53
CA LYS A 148 10.19 -14.51 2.82
C LYS A 148 10.19 -12.99 2.69
N TYR A 149 9.55 -12.47 1.65
CA TYR A 149 9.43 -11.04 1.43
C TYR A 149 8.60 -10.37 2.53
N LEU A 150 7.38 -10.83 2.80
CA LEU A 150 6.55 -10.27 3.87
C LEU A 150 7.24 -10.36 5.24
N ASN A 151 7.91 -11.46 5.55
CA ASN A 151 8.66 -11.59 6.81
C ASN A 151 9.82 -10.61 6.93
N SER A 152 10.45 -10.16 5.82
CA SER A 152 11.47 -9.12 5.93
C SER A 152 10.87 -7.76 6.30
N PHE A 153 9.66 -7.46 5.82
CA PHE A 153 8.91 -6.26 6.25
C PHE A 153 8.55 -6.35 7.73
N TYR A 154 8.01 -7.48 8.19
CA TYR A 154 7.68 -7.65 9.61
C TYR A 154 8.92 -7.59 10.49
N ALA A 155 10.05 -8.15 10.06
CA ALA A 155 11.31 -8.04 10.78
C ALA A 155 11.82 -6.58 10.90
N GLU A 156 11.61 -5.75 9.88
CA GLU A 156 11.89 -4.31 9.96
C GLU A 156 10.99 -3.62 10.99
N LEU A 157 9.66 -3.85 10.93
CA LEU A 157 8.70 -3.27 11.87
C LEU A 157 8.97 -3.69 13.32
N ASP A 158 9.20 -4.99 13.56
CA ASP A 158 9.51 -5.53 14.88
C ASP A 158 10.88 -5.03 15.39
N GLY A 159 11.78 -4.69 14.47
CA GLY A 159 13.05 -4.02 14.75
C GLY A 159 12.92 -2.54 15.10
N GLY A 160 11.71 -1.98 15.07
CA GLY A 160 11.43 -0.57 15.36
C GLY A 160 11.66 0.37 14.19
N TYR A 161 11.70 -0.14 12.96
CA TYR A 161 11.74 0.70 11.77
C TYR A 161 10.45 1.55 11.68
N ILE A 162 10.64 2.85 11.44
CA ILE A 162 9.55 3.78 11.17
C ILE A 162 9.67 4.19 9.69
N PRO A 163 8.62 3.97 8.86
CA PRO A 163 8.64 4.36 7.46
C PRO A 163 8.85 5.88 7.32
N THR A 164 9.86 6.26 6.55
CA THR A 164 10.19 7.67 6.25
C THR A 164 10.69 7.80 4.82
N ASN A 165 10.44 8.96 4.20
CA ASN A 165 10.80 9.20 2.81
C ASN A 165 12.32 9.17 2.61
N GLY A 166 12.78 8.43 1.59
CA GLY A 166 14.17 8.47 1.14
C GLY A 166 15.16 7.52 1.83
N THR A 167 14.70 6.54 2.63
CA THR A 167 15.58 5.51 3.19
C THR A 167 15.31 4.13 2.60
N HIS A 168 16.21 3.69 1.71
CA HIS A 168 16.96 2.42 1.74
C HIS A 168 18.15 2.50 0.77
#